data_AF-A0A349BYU1-F1
#
_entry.id   AF-A0A349BYU1-F1
#
_cell.length_a   1.000
_cell.length_b   1.000
_cell.length_c   1.000
_cell.angle_alpha   90.00
_cell.angle_beta   90.00
_cell.angle_gamma   90.00
#
_symmetry.space_group_name_H-M   'P 1'
#
loop_
_entity.id
_entity.type
_entity.pdbx_description
1 polymer ?
#
loop_
_entity_poly.entity_id
_entity_poly.type
_entity_poly.pdbx_seq_one_letter_code
_entity_poly.pdbx_strand_id
1 'polypeptide(L)'
;MMNSLKRILTLFLVLILTASVYPVQAEAAAVQNASAFPEGTYVIESALGKNKVLTVEKSSKQKRAGLVISTNKNTKFQTFKIKSAGKGYYTITCTGSSMNVDVQGGSSADRARIQQFTPNSAKAQKWTIRSCGSGWYNICSSISGKPIDIKGGKSADGTPAQLFKANKGKAQKFRFVKVESLKKSNASGTGLAALKKSLDARAGKESGIWSYCVIQTSSGKGVSLNDRKMTAASLIKLYVAGAYYQAVKDGRIRNDYENTVRNMIVYSDNEACNKLIDLVGMKNINQFIQNKGFSKTRLNRKMLAKGEENYTSAKDCARLLQAVLNGKFVSSGASASILKYLKAQTRTGKIPAGVPSGVKTANKTGELAYTENDAAIVWGKKGPYIIVILSDQVGAPGKARTAITNMSRITYDAIGK
;
A
#
# COMPACT_ATOMS: atom_id res chain seq x y z
N MET A 1 -64.63 42.21 -33.89
CA MET A 1 -64.81 43.46 -34.65
C MET A 1 -63.44 44.06 -34.94
N MET A 2 -63.17 44.29 -36.23
CA MET A 2 -61.94 44.84 -36.80
C MET A 2 -61.62 46.27 -36.33
N ASN A 3 -60.33 46.63 -36.30
CA ASN A 3 -59.69 47.71 -37.10
C ASN A 3 -58.33 48.08 -36.45
N SER A 4 -57.16 47.67 -36.98
CA SER A 4 -56.39 48.27 -38.09
C SER A 4 -55.99 49.73 -37.80
N LEU A 5 -54.71 50.15 -37.79
CA LEU A 5 -53.80 50.45 -38.94
C LEU A 5 -52.56 51.19 -38.32
N LYS A 6 -51.26 51.02 -38.64
CA LYS A 6 -50.42 51.33 -39.83
C LYS A 6 -48.95 50.89 -39.46
N ARG A 7 -48.16 50.08 -40.19
CA ARG A 7 -47.36 50.31 -41.44
C ARG A 7 -46.47 51.58 -41.37
N ILE A 8 -45.14 51.65 -41.61
CA ILE A 8 -44.16 50.94 -42.48
C ILE A 8 -42.70 51.50 -42.23
N LEU A 9 -41.66 50.80 -42.73
CA LEU A 9 -40.27 51.22 -43.15
C LEU A 9 -39.08 50.94 -42.17
N THR A 10 -38.32 49.84 -42.30
CA THR A 10 -37.09 49.56 -43.13
C THR A 10 -35.81 50.30 -42.68
N LEU A 11 -34.83 49.59 -42.09
CA LEU A 11 -33.43 49.51 -42.58
C LEU A 11 -32.58 48.47 -41.80
N PHE A 12 -31.74 47.75 -42.55
CA PHE A 12 -30.77 46.74 -42.12
C PHE A 12 -29.61 47.32 -41.30
N LEU A 13 -29.13 46.58 -40.28
CA LEU A 13 -27.70 46.32 -40.12
C LEU A 13 -27.46 45.03 -39.30
N VAL A 14 -26.98 44.00 -39.98
CA VAL A 14 -26.40 42.80 -39.37
C VAL A 14 -25.01 43.17 -38.91
N LEU A 15 -24.77 43.19 -37.59
CA LEU A 15 -23.43 43.16 -37.02
C LEU A 15 -23.29 41.89 -36.19
N ILE A 16 -22.60 40.90 -36.76
CA ILE A 16 -22.18 39.69 -36.06
C ILE A 16 -21.06 40.09 -35.10
N LEU A 17 -21.33 40.10 -33.80
CA LEU A 17 -20.32 39.99 -32.76
C LEU A 17 -20.49 38.66 -32.04
N THR A 18 -19.60 37.72 -32.33
CA THR A 18 -19.43 36.49 -31.58
C THR A 18 -18.84 36.80 -30.20
N ALA A 19 -19.68 36.87 -29.18
CA ALA A 19 -19.25 36.77 -27.79
C ALA A 19 -19.63 35.37 -27.29
N SER A 20 -18.64 34.49 -27.22
CA SER A 20 -18.76 33.15 -26.63
C SER A 20 -19.09 33.29 -25.14
N VAL A 21 -20.35 33.08 -24.78
CA VAL A 21 -20.75 32.90 -23.37
C VAL A 21 -20.40 31.47 -22.97
N TYR A 22 -19.17 31.28 -22.51
CA TYR A 22 -18.82 30.08 -21.75
C TYR A 22 -19.41 30.20 -20.33
N PRO A 23 -20.02 29.13 -19.78
CA PRO A 23 -20.75 29.22 -18.53
C PRO A 23 -19.79 29.37 -17.34
N VAL A 24 -19.94 30.47 -16.59
CA VAL A 24 -19.38 30.65 -15.25
C VAL A 24 -20.18 29.79 -14.26
N GLN A 25 -20.06 28.47 -14.38
CA GLN A 25 -20.66 27.55 -13.42
C GLN A 25 -19.95 26.19 -13.31
N ALA A 26 -18.69 26.10 -13.78
CA ALA A 26 -17.88 24.88 -13.65
C ALA A 26 -16.81 24.94 -12.54
N GLU A 27 -16.46 26.12 -12.00
CA GLU A 27 -15.38 26.22 -10.99
C GLU A 27 -15.84 26.15 -9.53
N ALA A 28 -17.15 26.22 -9.26
CA ALA A 28 -17.69 26.14 -7.89
C ALA A 28 -18.04 24.71 -7.43
N ALA A 29 -18.09 23.72 -8.33
CA ALA A 29 -18.53 22.36 -8.01
C ALA A 29 -17.40 21.36 -7.73
N ALA A 30 -16.13 21.72 -7.94
CA ALA A 30 -15.00 20.78 -7.81
C ALA A 30 -14.38 20.71 -6.40
N VAL A 31 -14.88 21.46 -5.41
CA VAL A 31 -14.25 21.56 -4.07
C VAL A 31 -14.88 20.66 -3.01
N GLN A 32 -15.99 19.97 -3.29
CA GLN A 32 -16.72 19.24 -2.25
C GLN A 32 -16.36 17.75 -2.04
N ASN A 33 -15.38 17.17 -2.75
CA ASN A 33 -15.06 15.75 -2.58
C ASN A 33 -13.57 15.39 -2.40
N ALA A 34 -12.69 16.36 -2.11
CA ALA A 34 -11.36 16.05 -1.62
C ALA A 34 -11.41 15.93 -0.09
N SER A 35 -11.28 14.72 0.45
CA SER A 35 -11.14 14.52 1.90
C SER A 35 -10.00 15.40 2.43
N ALA A 36 -10.29 16.22 3.43
CA ALA A 36 -9.30 17.09 4.05
C ALA A 36 -8.05 16.29 4.48
N PHE A 37 -6.86 16.85 4.28
CA PHE A 37 -5.63 16.26 4.79
C PHE A 37 -5.68 16.19 6.33
N PRO A 38 -5.37 15.03 6.93
CA PRO A 38 -5.47 14.85 8.38
C PRO A 38 -4.54 15.79 9.16
N GLU A 39 -5.05 16.39 10.23
CA GLU A 39 -4.24 17.18 11.15
C GLU A 39 -3.37 16.31 12.08
N GLY A 40 -2.28 16.89 12.57
CA GLY A 40 -1.38 16.23 13.52
C GLY A 40 0.07 16.66 13.36
N THR A 41 0.97 15.98 14.06
CA THR A 41 2.42 16.21 13.97
C THR A 41 3.05 15.15 13.08
N TYR A 42 3.89 15.56 12.13
CA TYR A 42 4.47 14.72 11.10
C TYR A 42 5.96 14.95 10.93
N VAL A 43 6.68 13.90 10.55
CA VAL A 43 7.93 13.99 9.79
C VAL A 43 7.55 14.05 8.31
N ILE A 44 8.16 14.98 7.56
CA ILE A 44 7.87 15.17 6.14
C ILE A 44 9.05 14.62 5.32
N GLU A 45 8.91 13.42 4.79
CA GLU A 45 9.94 12.70 4.04
C GLU A 45 10.00 13.15 2.58
N SER A 46 11.21 13.35 2.05
CA SER A 46 11.45 13.66 0.64
C SER A 46 11.57 12.40 -0.21
N ALA A 47 11.05 12.43 -1.45
CA ALA A 47 11.23 11.33 -2.42
C ALA A 47 12.66 11.23 -3.01
N LEU A 48 13.55 12.19 -2.73
CA LEU A 48 14.90 12.25 -3.34
C LEU A 48 15.94 11.36 -2.66
N GLY A 49 15.69 10.83 -1.48
CA GLY A 49 16.66 9.99 -0.78
C GLY A 49 16.05 9.20 0.35
N LYS A 50 16.66 8.05 0.66
CA LYS A 50 16.28 7.26 1.85
C LYS A 50 16.56 8.11 3.10
N ASN A 51 15.59 8.14 4.01
CA ASN A 51 15.70 8.83 5.29
C ASN A 51 15.97 10.35 5.19
N LYS A 52 15.62 11.00 4.07
CA LYS A 52 15.72 12.47 3.93
C LYS A 52 14.38 13.12 4.30
N VAL A 53 14.44 14.13 5.16
CA VAL A 53 13.25 14.82 5.69
C VAL A 53 13.43 16.32 5.60
N LEU A 54 12.32 17.07 5.50
CA LEU A 54 12.37 18.52 5.69
C LEU A 54 12.88 18.84 7.09
N THR A 55 13.73 19.84 7.17
CA THR A 55 14.45 20.23 8.37
C THR A 55 14.60 21.75 8.40
N VAL A 56 14.38 22.36 9.56
CA VAL A 56 14.81 23.74 9.78
C VAL A 56 16.33 23.78 9.86
N GLU A 57 16.93 24.56 8.97
CA GLU A 57 18.37 24.70 8.82
C GLU A 57 19.06 24.95 10.17
N LYS A 58 20.09 24.14 10.44
CA LYS A 58 20.90 24.19 11.67
C LYS A 58 20.07 24.09 12.98
N SER A 59 18.86 23.53 12.94
CA SER A 59 17.98 23.47 14.11
C SER A 59 17.73 24.86 14.74
N SER A 60 17.71 25.89 13.89
CA SER A 60 17.63 27.28 14.36
C SER A 60 16.25 27.62 14.94
N LYS A 61 16.23 28.45 15.98
CA LYS A 61 15.02 29.11 16.49
C LYS A 61 14.83 30.52 15.94
N GLN A 62 15.78 31.01 15.13
CA GLN A 62 15.72 32.35 14.57
C GLN A 62 14.72 32.41 13.41
N LYS A 63 14.04 33.55 13.29
CA LYS A 63 13.22 33.87 12.10
C LYS A 63 14.10 33.84 10.86
N ARG A 64 13.51 33.53 9.70
CA ARG A 64 14.19 33.50 8.39
C ARG A 64 15.23 32.39 8.21
N ALA A 65 15.40 31.49 9.20
CA ALA A 65 16.15 30.26 8.99
C ALA A 65 15.50 29.44 7.86
N GLY A 66 16.32 28.90 6.95
CA GLY A 66 15.82 28.19 5.77
C GLY A 66 15.23 26.83 6.11
N LEU A 67 14.41 26.32 5.20
CA LEU A 67 14.12 24.89 5.16
C LEU A 67 15.08 24.21 4.19
N VAL A 68 15.61 23.08 4.63
CA VAL A 68 16.48 22.19 3.86
C VAL A 68 15.94 20.77 3.95
N ILE A 69 16.47 19.85 3.15
CA ILE A 69 16.40 18.43 3.49
C ILE A 69 17.65 18.00 4.25
N SER A 70 17.49 17.08 5.21
CA SER A 70 18.62 16.39 5.82
C SER A 70 18.25 14.99 6.27
N THR A 71 19.25 14.20 6.66
CA THR A 71 19.05 12.87 7.26
C THR A 71 18.17 12.99 8.50
N ASN A 72 17.13 12.14 8.58
CA ASN A 72 16.23 12.12 9.73
C ASN A 72 16.97 11.67 10.98
N LYS A 73 17.01 12.55 11.97
CA LYS A 73 17.56 12.37 13.31
C LYS A 73 16.46 12.47 14.38
N ASN A 74 15.18 12.47 13.98
CA ASN A 74 14.01 12.58 14.85
C ASN A 74 14.03 13.78 15.81
N THR A 75 14.57 14.92 15.37
CA THR A 75 14.64 16.13 16.21
C THR A 75 13.36 16.94 16.11
N LYS A 76 13.11 17.83 17.10
CA LYS A 76 11.97 18.76 17.06
C LYS A 76 12.01 19.72 15.87
N PHE A 77 13.17 19.90 15.23
CA PHE A 77 13.37 20.73 14.03
C PHE A 77 13.15 19.98 12.71
N GLN A 78 12.79 18.70 12.80
CA GLN A 78 12.42 17.82 11.68
C GLN A 78 10.97 17.35 11.77
N THR A 79 10.23 17.85 12.77
CA THR A 79 8.83 17.51 12.99
C THR A 79 7.96 18.76 12.89
N PHE A 80 6.84 18.62 12.18
CA PHE A 80 5.96 19.72 11.80
C PHE A 80 4.52 19.42 12.17
N LYS A 81 3.86 20.36 12.85
CA LYS A 81 2.43 20.31 13.12
C LYS A 81 1.67 20.86 11.92
N ILE A 82 0.73 20.07 11.40
CA ILE A 82 -0.19 20.42 10.34
C ILE A 82 -1.54 20.73 10.98
N LYS A 83 -2.03 21.95 10.77
CA LYS A 83 -3.32 22.43 11.29
C LYS A 83 -4.10 23.13 10.17
N SER A 84 -5.41 22.89 10.10
CA SER A 84 -6.29 23.60 9.17
C SER A 84 -6.24 25.10 9.43
N ALA A 85 -6.14 25.86 8.34
CA ALA A 85 -6.30 27.31 8.29
C ALA A 85 -7.63 27.70 7.60
N GLY A 86 -8.55 26.74 7.43
CA GLY A 86 -9.82 26.91 6.74
C GLY A 86 -9.71 26.83 5.21
N LYS A 87 -10.84 26.57 4.54
CA LYS A 87 -10.98 26.54 3.06
C LYS A 87 -9.94 25.66 2.34
N GLY A 88 -9.56 24.52 2.95
CA GLY A 88 -8.59 23.57 2.39
C GLY A 88 -7.12 23.99 2.52
N TYR A 89 -6.83 25.08 3.24
CA TYR A 89 -5.47 25.51 3.55
C TYR A 89 -5.00 25.00 4.90
N TYR A 90 -3.69 24.90 5.05
CA TYR A 90 -3.00 24.42 6.25
C TYR A 90 -1.85 25.35 6.61
N THR A 91 -1.63 25.54 7.92
CA THR A 91 -0.35 26.00 8.44
C THR A 91 0.55 24.80 8.74
N ILE A 92 1.83 24.94 8.46
CA ILE A 92 2.86 23.93 8.75
C ILE A 92 3.81 24.55 9.78
N THR A 93 3.79 24.07 11.01
CA THR A 93 4.53 24.69 12.12
C THR A 93 5.65 23.78 12.59
N CYS A 94 6.91 24.24 12.55
CA CYS A 94 8.03 23.50 13.12
C CYS A 94 7.85 23.36 14.64
N THR A 95 7.94 22.14 15.17
CA THR A 95 7.72 21.91 16.61
C THR A 95 8.86 22.38 17.51
N GLY A 96 10.07 22.58 16.96
CA GLY A 96 11.26 23.00 17.72
C GLY A 96 11.36 24.51 17.93
N SER A 97 10.79 25.29 17.00
CA SER A 97 10.78 26.76 17.03
C SER A 97 9.38 27.34 17.24
N SER A 98 8.31 26.55 17.08
CA SER A 98 6.91 27.01 17.03
C SER A 98 6.63 28.02 15.90
N MET A 99 7.52 28.10 14.90
CA MET A 99 7.38 28.99 13.75
C MET A 99 6.76 28.28 12.55
N ASN A 100 6.05 29.05 11.72
CA ASN A 100 5.41 28.54 10.52
C ASN A 100 6.40 28.49 9.35
N VAL A 101 6.25 27.47 8.51
CA VAL A 101 6.86 27.41 7.19
C VAL A 101 6.28 28.52 6.33
N ASP A 102 7.16 29.32 5.76
CA ASP A 102 6.90 30.64 5.21
C ASP A 102 7.64 30.80 3.88
N VAL A 103 6.98 31.43 2.91
CA VAL A 103 7.62 31.87 1.67
C VAL A 103 8.25 33.23 1.91
N GLN A 104 9.57 33.33 1.74
CA GLN A 104 10.30 34.58 2.00
C GLN A 104 9.69 35.76 1.24
N GLY A 105 9.30 36.80 1.99
CA GLY A 105 8.70 38.03 1.46
C GLY A 105 7.35 37.82 0.78
N GLY A 106 6.71 36.65 0.92
CA GLY A 106 5.47 36.33 0.21
C GLY A 106 5.62 36.26 -1.31
N SER A 107 6.83 35.99 -1.81
CA SER A 107 7.11 35.97 -3.25
C SER A 107 6.38 34.84 -3.99
N SER A 108 5.87 35.14 -5.19
CA SER A 108 5.29 34.15 -6.11
C SER A 108 6.30 33.59 -7.12
N ALA A 109 7.54 34.12 -7.12
CA ALA A 109 8.58 33.79 -8.09
C ALA A 109 9.09 32.35 -7.94
N ASP A 110 9.60 31.81 -9.04
CA ASP A 110 10.38 30.58 -8.96
C ASP A 110 11.66 30.82 -8.15
N ARG A 111 12.10 29.78 -7.45
CA ARG A 111 13.27 29.78 -6.56
C ARG A 111 13.10 30.66 -5.32
N ALA A 112 11.89 31.16 -5.03
CA ALA A 112 11.60 31.84 -3.78
C ALA A 112 11.96 30.94 -2.59
N ARG A 113 12.74 31.47 -1.64
CA ARG A 113 13.25 30.69 -0.50
C ARG A 113 12.10 30.29 0.43
N ILE A 114 12.13 29.03 0.88
CA ILE A 114 11.29 28.59 1.98
C ILE A 114 12.06 28.74 3.28
N GLN A 115 11.43 29.39 4.26
CA GLN A 115 11.99 29.69 5.56
C GLN A 115 11.00 29.38 6.68
N GLN A 116 11.41 29.53 7.93
CA GLN A 116 10.48 29.65 9.05
C GLN A 116 10.29 31.12 9.45
N PHE A 117 9.08 31.48 9.87
CA PHE A 117 8.78 32.82 10.38
C PHE A 117 7.74 32.79 11.49
N THR A 118 7.66 33.87 12.28
CA THR A 118 6.66 34.01 13.34
C THR A 118 5.25 33.76 12.77
N PRO A 119 4.43 32.91 13.41
CA PRO A 119 3.07 32.66 12.96
C PRO A 119 2.27 33.95 12.77
N ASN A 120 1.64 34.10 11.62
CA ASN A 120 0.77 35.22 11.28
C ASN A 120 -0.34 34.75 10.30
N SER A 121 -1.20 35.67 9.87
CA SER A 121 -2.34 35.37 8.99
C SER A 121 -2.01 35.44 7.48
N ALA A 122 -0.76 35.74 7.12
CA ALA A 122 -0.36 36.00 5.74
C ALA A 122 -0.47 34.75 4.86
N LYS A 123 -0.73 34.96 3.56
CA LYS A 123 -0.75 33.89 2.54
C LYS A 123 0.58 33.13 2.45
N ALA A 124 1.69 33.79 2.80
CA ALA A 124 3.03 33.20 2.84
C ALA A 124 3.14 31.96 3.74
N GLN A 125 2.24 31.79 4.70
CA GLN A 125 2.24 30.68 5.67
C GLN A 125 1.12 29.66 5.46
N LYS A 126 0.36 29.79 4.36
CA LYS A 126 -0.77 28.94 4.04
C LYS A 126 -0.45 28.04 2.86
N TRP A 127 -0.74 26.75 3.02
CA TRP A 127 -0.36 25.69 2.09
C TRP A 127 -1.56 24.79 1.77
N THR A 128 -1.65 24.28 0.54
CA THR A 128 -2.51 23.13 0.22
C THR A 128 -1.66 21.87 0.14
N ILE A 129 -2.19 20.74 0.61
CA ILE A 129 -1.50 19.45 0.58
C ILE A 129 -2.25 18.57 -0.42
N ARG A 130 -1.66 18.34 -1.60
CA ARG A 130 -2.32 17.70 -2.75
C ARG A 130 -1.74 16.31 -2.97
N SER A 131 -2.60 15.29 -3.02
CA SER A 131 -2.16 13.91 -3.29
C SER A 131 -1.59 13.77 -4.71
N CYS A 132 -0.43 13.14 -4.84
CA CYS A 132 0.17 12.72 -6.10
C CYS A 132 -0.06 11.22 -6.39
N GLY A 133 -0.85 10.52 -5.57
CA GLY A 133 -0.99 9.06 -5.62
C GLY A 133 0.06 8.32 -4.78
N SER A 134 -0.22 7.05 -4.47
CA SER A 134 0.70 6.13 -3.75
C SER A 134 1.28 6.68 -2.43
N GLY A 135 0.53 7.54 -1.73
CA GLY A 135 0.92 8.13 -0.44
C GLY A 135 1.92 9.30 -0.53
N TRP A 136 2.17 9.85 -1.72
CA TRP A 136 2.97 11.04 -1.93
C TRP A 136 2.09 12.29 -2.12
N TYR A 137 2.62 13.44 -1.73
CA TYR A 137 1.92 14.72 -1.76
C TYR A 137 2.82 15.85 -2.25
N ASN A 138 2.22 16.83 -2.92
CA ASN A 138 2.80 18.16 -3.12
C ASN A 138 2.35 19.09 -1.98
N ILE A 139 3.24 20.00 -1.57
CA ILE A 139 2.95 21.07 -0.60
C ILE A 139 2.93 22.39 -1.38
N CYS A 140 1.74 22.89 -1.71
CA CYS A 140 1.55 23.98 -2.66
C CYS A 140 1.25 25.31 -1.95
N SER A 141 1.97 26.36 -2.29
CA SER A 141 1.79 27.70 -1.72
C SER A 141 0.41 28.26 -2.04
N SER A 142 -0.25 28.91 -1.08
CA SER A 142 -1.48 29.67 -1.34
C SER A 142 -1.28 30.96 -2.14
N ILE A 143 -0.04 31.43 -2.27
CA ILE A 143 0.29 32.64 -3.05
C ILE A 143 0.23 32.34 -4.55
N SER A 144 0.83 31.23 -4.97
CA SER A 144 1.10 30.95 -6.40
C SER A 144 0.64 29.58 -6.86
N GLY A 145 0.17 28.71 -5.97
CA GLY A 145 -0.11 27.29 -6.27
C GLY A 145 1.13 26.42 -6.50
N LYS A 146 2.33 27.02 -6.55
CA LYS A 146 3.59 26.32 -6.80
C LYS A 146 3.97 25.43 -5.61
N PRO A 147 4.44 24.20 -5.85
CA PRO A 147 4.91 23.32 -4.79
C PRO A 147 6.25 23.78 -4.20
N ILE A 148 6.47 23.38 -2.95
CA ILE A 148 7.82 23.27 -2.39
C ILE A 148 8.61 22.27 -3.24
N ASP A 149 9.83 22.65 -3.59
CA ASP A 149 10.77 21.95 -4.45
C ASP A 149 12.14 21.92 -3.76
N ILE A 150 12.82 20.79 -3.81
CA ILE A 150 14.20 20.68 -3.32
C ILE A 150 15.16 21.06 -4.44
N LYS A 151 15.95 22.12 -4.21
CA LYS A 151 16.75 22.80 -5.22
C LYS A 151 17.60 21.82 -6.04
N GLY A 152 17.33 21.79 -7.35
CA GLY A 152 18.07 20.98 -8.32
C GLY A 152 17.87 19.47 -8.18
N GLY A 153 16.87 19.01 -7.41
CA GLY A 153 16.62 17.59 -7.21
C GLY A 153 17.75 16.84 -6.49
N LYS A 154 18.61 17.55 -5.74
CA LYS A 154 19.73 16.96 -5.00
C LYS A 154 19.26 16.37 -3.67
N SER A 155 19.88 15.26 -3.26
CA SER A 155 19.54 14.53 -2.03
C SER A 155 20.52 14.75 -0.88
N ALA A 156 21.52 15.61 -1.07
CA ALA A 156 22.53 15.92 -0.07
C ALA A 156 21.93 16.66 1.14
N ASP A 157 22.47 16.42 2.32
CA ASP A 157 22.05 17.13 3.54
C ASP A 157 22.34 18.63 3.40
N GLY A 158 21.39 19.46 3.82
CA GLY A 158 21.46 20.91 3.67
C GLY A 158 20.97 21.42 2.31
N THR A 159 20.51 20.56 1.40
CA THR A 159 19.95 21.03 0.11
C THR A 159 18.71 21.90 0.38
N PRO A 160 18.67 23.17 -0.08
CA PRO A 160 17.57 24.09 0.23
C PRO A 160 16.23 23.72 -0.42
N ALA A 161 15.15 24.05 0.28
CA ALA A 161 13.80 24.07 -0.25
C ALA A 161 13.48 25.45 -0.86
N GLN A 162 12.76 25.45 -1.97
CA GLN A 162 12.35 26.63 -2.73
C GLN A 162 10.93 26.45 -3.28
N LEU A 163 10.26 27.51 -3.71
CA LEU A 163 9.13 27.36 -4.63
C LEU A 163 9.64 27.10 -6.03
N PHE A 164 8.95 26.26 -6.79
CA PHE A 164 9.25 26.08 -8.21
C PHE A 164 8.03 25.66 -8.99
N LYS A 165 8.01 25.94 -10.29
CA LYS A 165 6.95 25.48 -11.20
C LYS A 165 6.68 23.98 -11.00
N ALA A 166 5.40 23.63 -10.92
CA ALA A 166 4.97 22.24 -10.74
C ALA A 166 5.53 21.37 -11.87
N ASN A 167 6.13 20.24 -11.48
CA ASN A 167 6.67 19.24 -12.38
C ASN A 167 6.42 17.84 -11.81
N LYS A 168 6.69 16.80 -12.60
CA LYS A 168 6.46 15.40 -12.19
C LYS A 168 7.64 14.80 -11.39
N GLY A 169 8.67 15.61 -11.13
CA GLY A 169 9.92 15.21 -10.51
C GLY A 169 9.78 14.82 -9.04
N LYS A 170 10.77 14.06 -8.55
CA LYS A 170 10.84 13.63 -7.13
C LYS A 170 11.08 14.79 -6.17
N ALA A 171 11.65 15.89 -6.65
CA ALA A 171 11.99 17.06 -5.84
C ALA A 171 10.77 17.75 -5.19
N GLN A 172 9.57 17.49 -5.69
CA GLN A 172 8.32 18.11 -5.24
C GLN A 172 7.41 17.13 -4.49
N LYS A 173 7.84 15.87 -4.31
CA LYS A 173 7.05 14.79 -3.73
C LYS A 173 7.48 14.52 -2.29
N PHE A 174 6.52 14.63 -1.38
CA PHE A 174 6.72 14.43 0.05
C PHE A 174 5.76 13.40 0.61
N ARG A 175 6.19 12.65 1.63
CA ARG A 175 5.35 11.73 2.39
C ARG A 175 5.28 12.19 3.84
N PHE A 176 4.07 12.20 4.39
CA PHE A 176 3.82 12.64 5.76
C PHE A 176 3.71 11.43 6.68
N VAL A 177 4.68 11.27 7.58
CA VAL A 177 4.74 10.18 8.56
C VAL A 177 4.39 10.73 9.94
N LYS A 178 3.26 10.31 10.52
CA LYS A 178 2.74 10.89 11.77
C LYS A 178 3.68 10.58 12.94
N VAL A 179 4.10 11.58 13.71
CA VAL A 179 5.06 11.41 14.82
C VAL A 179 4.53 10.47 15.91
N GLU A 180 3.24 10.45 16.18
CA GLU A 180 2.66 9.46 17.12
C GLU A 180 2.82 8.02 16.64
N SER A 181 2.91 7.77 15.33
CA SER A 181 3.26 6.45 14.79
C SER A 181 4.76 6.12 14.98
N LEU A 182 5.62 7.15 15.03
CA LEU A 182 7.05 7.04 15.35
C LEU A 182 7.35 6.97 16.86
N LYS A 183 6.46 7.50 17.71
CA LYS A 183 6.54 7.33 19.18
C LYS A 183 5.97 5.99 19.63
N LYS A 184 4.93 5.49 18.95
CA LYS A 184 4.42 4.11 19.14
C LYS A 184 5.42 3.03 18.68
N SER A 185 6.45 3.36 17.91
CA SER A 185 7.60 2.47 17.66
C SER A 185 8.65 2.48 18.78
N ASN A 186 8.59 3.40 19.74
CA ASN A 186 9.53 3.47 20.88
C ASN A 186 8.89 3.15 22.25
N ALA A 187 7.61 2.78 22.31
CA ALA A 187 6.91 2.49 23.58
C ALA A 187 5.97 1.26 23.54
N SER A 188 6.19 0.27 22.66
CA SER A 188 5.60 -1.06 22.84
C SER A 188 6.36 -2.14 22.07
N GLY A 189 7.20 -2.92 22.78
CA GLY A 189 7.80 -4.18 22.34
C GLY A 189 8.73 -4.11 21.11
N THR A 190 10.01 -4.43 21.26
CA THR A 190 10.91 -4.58 20.11
C THR A 190 10.51 -5.78 19.24
N GLY A 191 10.72 -5.69 17.92
CA GLY A 191 10.57 -6.82 16.99
C GLY A 191 9.13 -7.28 16.74
N LEU A 192 8.89 -8.59 16.81
CA LEU A 192 7.63 -9.24 16.43
C LEU A 192 6.41 -8.74 17.23
N ALA A 193 6.58 -8.31 18.48
CA ALA A 193 5.48 -7.81 19.31
C ALA A 193 4.86 -6.50 18.77
N ALA A 194 5.69 -5.52 18.37
CA ALA A 194 5.22 -4.30 17.71
C ALA A 194 4.57 -4.59 16.36
N LEU A 195 5.13 -5.55 15.60
CA LEU A 195 4.53 -6.01 14.35
C LEU A 195 3.12 -6.57 14.61
N LYS A 196 2.97 -7.47 15.59
CA LYS A 196 1.67 -8.04 15.95
C LYS A 196 0.66 -6.95 16.27
N LYS A 197 1.01 -6.01 17.14
CA LYS A 197 0.13 -4.89 17.51
C LYS A 197 -0.32 -4.08 16.29
N SER A 198 0.58 -3.83 15.35
CA SER A 198 0.30 -3.06 14.13
C SER A 198 -0.61 -3.83 13.16
N LEU A 199 -0.40 -5.13 13.01
CA LEU A 199 -1.24 -6.00 12.19
C LEU A 199 -2.62 -6.22 12.81
N ASP A 200 -2.70 -6.46 14.12
CA ASP A 200 -3.95 -6.56 14.86
C ASP A 200 -4.77 -5.27 14.72
N ALA A 201 -4.15 -4.10 14.87
CA ALA A 201 -4.81 -2.81 14.71
C ALA A 201 -5.26 -2.51 13.27
N ARG A 202 -4.60 -3.09 12.26
CA ARG A 202 -5.04 -2.99 10.86
C ARG A 202 -6.22 -3.93 10.60
N ALA A 203 -6.10 -5.20 10.99
CA ALA A 203 -7.14 -6.20 10.81
C ALA A 203 -8.44 -5.81 11.56
N GLY A 204 -8.32 -5.26 12.77
CA GLY A 204 -9.48 -4.80 13.56
C GLY A 204 -10.22 -3.58 12.98
N LYS A 205 -9.73 -2.97 11.90
CA LYS A 205 -10.44 -1.90 11.17
C LYS A 205 -11.18 -2.41 9.94
N GLU A 206 -10.99 -3.67 9.57
CA GLU A 206 -11.64 -4.26 8.41
C GLU A 206 -12.97 -4.91 8.80
N SER A 207 -13.94 -4.85 7.91
CA SER A 207 -15.15 -5.67 8.00
C SER A 207 -14.84 -7.13 7.66
N GLY A 208 -15.64 -8.06 8.19
CA GLY A 208 -15.49 -9.49 7.94
C GLY A 208 -14.54 -10.17 8.92
N ILE A 209 -14.19 -11.42 8.63
CA ILE A 209 -13.33 -12.26 9.47
C ILE A 209 -11.93 -12.27 8.88
N TRP A 210 -10.93 -11.96 9.71
CA TRP A 210 -9.52 -11.90 9.29
C TRP A 210 -8.67 -12.83 10.13
N SER A 211 -7.70 -13.48 9.48
CA SER A 211 -6.65 -14.27 10.11
C SER A 211 -5.32 -13.99 9.42
N TYR A 212 -4.23 -13.96 10.17
CA TYR A 212 -2.91 -13.86 9.57
C TYR A 212 -1.88 -14.68 10.34
N CYS A 213 -0.80 -15.03 9.63
CA CYS A 213 0.41 -15.58 10.22
C CYS A 213 1.63 -14.97 9.52
N VAL A 214 2.59 -14.48 10.30
CA VAL A 214 3.89 -14.01 9.81
C VAL A 214 4.98 -14.83 10.50
N ILE A 215 5.96 -15.32 9.74
CA ILE A 215 7.12 -16.03 10.26
C ILE A 215 8.39 -15.36 9.72
N GLN A 216 9.29 -14.98 10.63
CA GLN A 216 10.63 -14.55 10.27
C GLN A 216 11.53 -15.78 10.17
N THR A 217 11.97 -16.13 8.96
CA THR A 217 12.54 -17.46 8.70
C THR A 217 13.90 -17.66 9.35
N SER A 218 14.65 -16.58 9.57
CA SER A 218 15.98 -16.64 10.22
C SER A 218 15.91 -17.08 11.68
N SER A 219 14.82 -16.77 12.38
CA SER A 219 14.63 -17.15 13.79
C SER A 219 13.59 -18.25 13.99
N GLY A 220 12.78 -18.55 12.96
CA GLY A 220 11.60 -19.41 13.06
C GLY A 220 10.47 -18.82 13.92
N LYS A 221 10.66 -17.63 14.50
CA LYS A 221 9.65 -16.96 15.34
C LYS A 221 8.64 -16.24 14.46
N GLY A 222 7.41 -16.13 14.96
CA GLY A 222 6.32 -15.53 14.20
C GLY A 222 5.22 -14.97 15.09
N VAL A 223 4.28 -14.29 14.45
CA VAL A 223 3.07 -13.74 15.07
C VAL A 223 1.86 -14.12 14.26
N SER A 224 0.72 -14.25 14.93
CA SER A 224 -0.53 -14.60 14.28
C SER A 224 -1.72 -13.97 14.98
N LEU A 225 -2.82 -13.85 14.25
CA LEU A 225 -4.12 -13.47 14.77
C LEU A 225 -5.14 -14.52 14.31
N ASN A 226 -6.03 -14.91 15.23
CA ASN A 226 -7.23 -15.68 14.92
C ASN A 226 -6.93 -16.92 14.04
N ASP A 227 -5.96 -17.75 14.44
CA ASP A 227 -5.63 -18.96 13.67
C ASP A 227 -6.75 -20.00 13.81
N ARG A 228 -7.61 -20.09 12.80
CA ARG A 228 -8.79 -20.95 12.76
C ARG A 228 -9.00 -21.52 11.35
N LYS A 229 -9.86 -22.53 11.24
CA LYS A 229 -10.39 -23.02 9.96
C LYS A 229 -11.09 -21.86 9.24
N MET A 230 -10.62 -21.52 8.05
CA MET A 230 -11.13 -20.47 7.17
C MET A 230 -11.18 -20.94 5.73
N THR A 231 -12.07 -20.36 4.93
CA THR A 231 -12.22 -20.69 3.51
C THR A 231 -10.89 -20.51 2.78
N ALA A 232 -10.37 -21.59 2.21
CA ALA A 232 -9.07 -21.60 1.54
C ALA A 232 -9.10 -20.90 0.19
N ALA A 233 -10.24 -20.96 -0.50
CA ALA A 233 -10.34 -20.64 -1.92
C ALA A 233 -9.20 -21.34 -2.70
N SER A 234 -8.51 -20.65 -3.61
CA SER A 234 -7.41 -21.23 -4.39
C SER A 234 -6.11 -21.47 -3.61
N LEU A 235 -6.03 -21.21 -2.29
CA LEU A 235 -4.86 -21.63 -1.49
C LEU A 235 -4.78 -23.15 -1.33
N ILE A 236 -5.92 -23.86 -1.43
CA ILE A 236 -5.95 -25.33 -1.35
C ILE A 236 -5.05 -26.00 -2.41
N LYS A 237 -4.80 -25.31 -3.53
CA LYS A 237 -3.93 -25.75 -4.64
C LYS A 237 -2.49 -26.02 -4.20
N LEU A 238 -2.01 -25.37 -3.13
CA LEU A 238 -0.69 -25.64 -2.56
C LEU A 238 -0.60 -27.07 -1.99
N TYR A 239 -1.69 -27.55 -1.38
CA TYR A 239 -1.78 -28.88 -0.80
C TYR A 239 -2.00 -29.94 -1.87
N VAL A 240 -2.78 -29.63 -2.91
CA VAL A 240 -2.92 -30.49 -4.09
C VAL A 240 -1.57 -30.70 -4.77
N ALA A 241 -0.76 -29.64 -4.94
CA ALA A 241 0.60 -29.76 -5.48
C ALA A 241 1.49 -30.65 -4.60
N GLY A 242 1.44 -30.46 -3.28
CA GLY A 242 2.16 -31.31 -2.33
C GLY A 242 1.78 -32.79 -2.43
N ALA A 243 0.48 -33.08 -2.49
CA ALA A 243 -0.01 -34.45 -2.61
C ALA A 243 0.35 -35.10 -3.96
N TYR A 244 0.34 -34.34 -5.06
CA TYR A 244 0.85 -34.80 -6.35
C TYR A 244 2.32 -35.19 -6.25
N TYR A 245 3.18 -34.32 -5.73
CA TYR A 245 4.61 -34.62 -5.59
C TYR A 245 4.88 -35.77 -4.62
N GLN A 246 4.04 -35.94 -3.60
CA GLN A 246 4.14 -37.08 -2.70
C GLN A 246 3.80 -38.37 -3.45
N ALA A 247 2.75 -38.37 -4.27
CA ALA A 247 2.40 -39.55 -5.07
C ALA A 247 3.47 -39.88 -6.12
N VAL A 248 4.12 -38.87 -6.70
CA VAL A 248 5.30 -39.06 -7.58
C VAL A 248 6.47 -39.66 -6.80
N LYS A 249 6.79 -39.11 -5.63
CA LYS A 249 7.87 -39.60 -4.76
C LYS A 249 7.65 -41.06 -4.33
N ASP A 250 6.41 -41.43 -4.06
CA ASP A 250 6.02 -42.78 -3.64
C ASP A 250 5.92 -43.77 -4.81
N GLY A 251 6.21 -43.35 -6.05
CA GLY A 251 6.10 -44.20 -7.24
C GLY A 251 4.66 -44.54 -7.66
N ARG A 252 3.65 -43.90 -7.07
CA ARG A 252 2.23 -44.14 -7.39
C ARG A 252 1.81 -43.53 -8.72
N ILE A 253 2.46 -42.44 -9.13
CA ILE A 253 2.18 -41.70 -10.36
C ILE A 253 3.52 -41.25 -10.99
N ARG A 254 3.63 -41.26 -12.33
CA ARG A 254 4.80 -40.69 -13.04
C ARG A 254 4.81 -39.17 -13.01
N ASN A 255 5.98 -38.54 -13.10
CA ASN A 255 6.10 -37.08 -13.07
C ASN A 255 5.76 -36.40 -14.42
N ASP A 256 4.61 -36.74 -15.02
CA ASP A 256 4.23 -36.30 -16.37
C ASP A 256 3.38 -35.01 -16.35
N TYR A 257 3.04 -34.48 -15.16
CA TYR A 257 2.04 -33.41 -14.99
C TYR A 257 2.62 -32.09 -14.48
N GLU A 258 3.93 -31.86 -14.61
CA GLU A 258 4.60 -30.61 -14.20
C GLU A 258 3.94 -29.34 -14.77
N ASN A 259 3.57 -29.34 -16.06
CA ASN A 259 2.85 -28.23 -16.68
C ASN A 259 1.46 -28.00 -16.07
N THR A 260 0.79 -29.07 -15.61
CA THR A 260 -0.50 -28.97 -14.91
C THR A 260 -0.30 -28.33 -13.54
N VAL A 261 0.74 -28.74 -12.79
CA VAL A 261 1.10 -28.11 -11.50
C VAL A 261 1.45 -26.64 -11.71
N ARG A 262 2.25 -26.32 -12.72
CA ARG A 262 2.59 -24.94 -13.11
C ARG A 262 1.33 -24.12 -13.33
N ASN A 263 0.41 -24.56 -14.19
CA ASN A 263 -0.79 -23.78 -14.53
C ASN A 263 -1.69 -23.57 -13.30
N MET A 264 -1.85 -24.61 -12.48
CA MET A 264 -2.59 -24.55 -11.23
C MET A 264 -2.00 -23.49 -10.26
N ILE A 265 -0.68 -23.41 -10.14
CA ILE A 265 -0.05 -22.44 -9.24
C ILE A 265 0.03 -21.06 -9.89
N VAL A 266 0.68 -20.93 -11.05
CA VAL A 266 1.03 -19.65 -11.71
C VAL A 266 -0.17 -18.83 -12.16
N TYR A 267 -1.19 -19.49 -12.70
CA TYR A 267 -2.39 -18.83 -13.24
C TYR A 267 -3.62 -19.03 -12.36
N SER A 268 -3.49 -19.84 -11.29
CA SER A 268 -4.61 -20.25 -10.45
C SER A 268 -5.68 -21.01 -11.23
N ASP A 269 -5.27 -21.84 -12.19
CA ASP A 269 -6.15 -22.64 -13.04
C ASP A 269 -6.96 -23.66 -12.21
N ASN A 270 -8.28 -23.72 -12.43
CA ASN A 270 -9.18 -24.63 -11.73
C ASN A 270 -9.27 -26.01 -12.39
N GLU A 271 -9.18 -26.08 -13.72
CA GLU A 271 -9.21 -27.35 -14.46
C GLU A 271 -7.94 -28.14 -14.21
N ALA A 272 -6.79 -27.46 -14.24
CA ALA A 272 -5.51 -28.06 -13.86
C ALA A 272 -5.55 -28.61 -12.42
N CYS A 273 -6.18 -27.88 -11.50
CA CYS A 273 -6.37 -28.35 -10.12
C CYS A 273 -7.28 -29.59 -10.07
N ASN A 274 -8.42 -29.57 -10.75
CA ASN A 274 -9.35 -30.70 -10.77
C ASN A 274 -8.72 -31.94 -11.41
N LYS A 275 -7.94 -31.77 -12.48
CA LYS A 275 -7.17 -32.85 -13.11
C LYS A 275 -6.18 -33.50 -12.15
N LEU A 276 -5.47 -32.71 -11.34
CA LEU A 276 -4.58 -33.24 -10.31
C LEU A 276 -5.36 -33.89 -9.14
N ILE A 277 -6.54 -33.37 -8.80
CA ILE A 277 -7.42 -33.99 -7.81
C ILE A 277 -7.90 -35.37 -8.29
N ASP A 278 -8.28 -35.49 -9.55
CA ASP A 278 -8.71 -36.75 -10.15
C ASP A 278 -7.59 -37.76 -10.24
N LEU A 279 -6.39 -37.30 -10.63
CA LEU A 279 -5.21 -38.13 -10.74
C LEU A 279 -4.76 -38.69 -9.37
N VAL A 280 -4.72 -37.84 -8.34
CA VAL A 280 -4.22 -38.25 -7.01
C VAL A 280 -5.31 -38.88 -6.14
N GLY A 281 -6.56 -38.45 -6.31
CA GLY A 281 -7.71 -38.83 -5.49
C GLY A 281 -7.86 -37.97 -4.22
N MET A 282 -9.08 -37.47 -3.96
CA MET A 282 -9.37 -36.60 -2.80
C MET A 282 -9.02 -37.26 -1.46
N LYS A 283 -9.25 -38.57 -1.31
CA LYS A 283 -8.89 -39.33 -0.09
C LYS A 283 -7.39 -39.24 0.18
N ASN A 284 -6.56 -39.48 -0.84
CA ASN A 284 -5.10 -39.44 -0.73
C ASN A 284 -4.59 -38.02 -0.48
N ILE A 285 -5.22 -37.00 -1.07
CA ILE A 285 -4.89 -35.59 -0.80
C ILE A 285 -5.17 -35.24 0.66
N ASN A 286 -6.34 -35.59 1.19
CA ASN A 286 -6.66 -35.34 2.59
C ASN A 286 -5.79 -36.15 3.55
N GLN A 287 -5.43 -37.39 3.20
CA GLN A 287 -4.47 -38.18 3.98
C GLN A 287 -3.09 -37.52 4.00
N PHE A 288 -2.61 -37.01 2.86
CA PHE A 288 -1.37 -36.24 2.79
C PHE A 288 -1.42 -35.00 3.69
N ILE A 289 -2.53 -34.25 3.64
CA ILE A 289 -2.74 -33.06 4.47
C ILE A 289 -2.66 -33.41 5.96
N GLN A 290 -3.34 -34.47 6.39
CA GLN A 290 -3.34 -34.95 7.77
C GLN A 290 -1.96 -35.46 8.21
N ASN A 291 -1.30 -36.29 7.40
CA ASN A 291 0.02 -36.86 7.70
C ASN A 291 1.11 -35.77 7.83
N LYS A 292 0.95 -34.64 7.14
CA LYS A 292 1.84 -33.48 7.26
C LYS A 292 1.49 -32.56 8.44
N GLY A 293 0.43 -32.87 9.20
CA GLY A 293 0.02 -32.12 10.39
C GLY A 293 -0.72 -30.81 10.10
N PHE A 294 -1.31 -30.66 8.90
CA PHE A 294 -2.11 -29.48 8.56
C PHE A 294 -3.55 -29.64 9.06
N SER A 295 -3.71 -29.61 10.39
CA SER A 295 -4.93 -30.00 11.10
C SER A 295 -6.16 -29.13 10.83
N LYS A 296 -6.00 -27.94 10.21
CA LYS A 296 -7.11 -27.03 9.87
C LYS A 296 -7.35 -26.95 8.37
N THR A 297 -6.67 -27.78 7.59
CA THR A 297 -6.78 -27.83 6.13
C THR A 297 -7.55 -29.06 5.70
N ARG A 298 -8.47 -28.89 4.74
CA ARG A 298 -9.25 -29.99 4.16
C ARG A 298 -9.73 -29.64 2.76
N LEU A 299 -9.55 -30.57 1.83
CA LEU A 299 -10.17 -30.55 0.50
C LEU A 299 -11.52 -31.26 0.59
N ASN A 300 -12.61 -30.49 0.66
CA ASN A 300 -13.98 -31.00 0.75
C ASN A 300 -14.64 -31.17 -0.62
N ARG A 301 -14.22 -30.39 -1.62
CA ARG A 301 -14.79 -30.40 -2.96
C ARG A 301 -13.76 -30.06 -4.03
N LYS A 302 -14.01 -30.51 -5.26
CA LYS A 302 -13.31 -30.02 -6.45
C LYS A 302 -13.55 -28.52 -6.63
N MET A 303 -12.64 -27.86 -7.36
CA MET A 303 -12.78 -26.45 -7.68
C MET A 303 -14.09 -26.21 -8.43
N LEU A 304 -14.86 -25.22 -7.95
CA LEU A 304 -16.18 -24.80 -8.47
C LEU A 304 -17.30 -25.85 -8.41
N ALA A 305 -17.07 -27.06 -7.89
CA ALA A 305 -18.15 -28.01 -7.62
C ALA A 305 -19.06 -27.52 -6.47
N LYS A 306 -20.30 -28.01 -6.41
CA LYS A 306 -21.21 -27.80 -5.27
C LYS A 306 -20.71 -28.58 -4.04
N GLY A 307 -20.98 -28.07 -2.84
CA GLY A 307 -20.65 -28.75 -1.58
C GLY A 307 -20.00 -27.84 -0.53
N GLU A 308 -19.57 -28.42 0.59
CA GLU A 308 -18.84 -27.73 1.66
C GLU A 308 -17.55 -27.09 1.10
N GLU A 309 -17.24 -25.87 1.50
CA GLU A 309 -16.04 -25.16 1.02
C GLU A 309 -14.74 -25.88 1.36
N ASN A 310 -13.68 -25.60 0.59
CA ASN A 310 -12.34 -26.04 0.94
C ASN A 310 -11.77 -25.14 2.04
N TYR A 311 -11.10 -25.70 3.05
CA TYR A 311 -10.63 -24.94 4.20
C TYR A 311 -9.12 -25.07 4.43
N THR A 312 -8.56 -24.07 5.10
CA THR A 312 -7.17 -24.02 5.60
C THR A 312 -7.09 -23.09 6.82
N SER A 313 -5.89 -22.84 7.33
CA SER A 313 -5.62 -21.75 8.27
C SER A 313 -4.36 -20.98 7.88
N ALA A 314 -4.20 -19.78 8.43
CA ALA A 314 -3.03 -18.97 8.16
C ALA A 314 -1.74 -19.68 8.61
N LYS A 315 -1.75 -20.39 9.76
CA LYS A 315 -0.58 -21.15 10.22
C LYS A 315 -0.28 -22.37 9.35
N ASP A 316 -1.29 -23.12 8.89
CA ASP A 316 -1.05 -24.27 8.02
C ASP A 316 -0.38 -23.85 6.71
N CYS A 317 -0.89 -22.77 6.09
CA CYS A 317 -0.30 -22.19 4.88
C CYS A 317 1.13 -21.69 5.14
N ALA A 318 1.38 -21.02 6.27
CA ALA A 318 2.70 -20.50 6.61
C ALA A 318 3.71 -21.63 6.85
N ARG A 319 3.31 -22.72 7.54
CA ARG A 319 4.15 -23.92 7.73
C ARG A 319 4.46 -24.60 6.39
N LEU A 320 3.49 -24.70 5.49
CA LEU A 320 3.71 -25.23 4.14
C LEU A 320 4.76 -24.40 3.39
N LEU A 321 4.61 -23.07 3.35
CA LEU A 321 5.57 -22.19 2.68
C LEU A 321 6.95 -22.25 3.33
N GLN A 322 7.04 -22.41 4.65
CA GLN A 322 8.30 -22.60 5.36
C GLN A 322 8.98 -23.91 4.96
N ALA A 323 8.21 -25.00 4.84
CA ALA A 323 8.73 -26.27 4.39
C ALA A 323 9.20 -26.22 2.92
N VAL A 324 8.47 -25.52 2.04
CA VAL A 324 8.87 -25.27 0.65
C VAL A 324 10.18 -24.46 0.60
N LEU A 325 10.26 -23.36 1.35
CA LEU A 325 11.45 -22.52 1.39
C LEU A 325 12.69 -23.29 1.87
N ASN A 326 12.51 -24.17 2.85
CA ASN A 326 13.59 -24.96 3.43
C ASN A 326 13.93 -26.24 2.63
N GLY A 327 13.26 -26.49 1.51
CA GLY A 327 13.48 -27.71 0.70
C GLY A 327 12.93 -29.00 1.33
N LYS A 328 12.04 -28.90 2.32
CA LYS A 328 11.58 -29.99 3.18
C LYS A 328 10.09 -30.32 3.04
N PHE A 329 9.37 -29.75 2.07
CA PHE A 329 7.93 -29.97 1.98
C PHE A 329 7.57 -31.43 1.64
N VAL A 330 8.14 -31.97 0.57
CA VAL A 330 7.99 -33.38 0.15
C VAL A 330 9.36 -33.98 -0.18
N SER A 331 10.10 -33.25 -1.02
CA SER A 331 11.51 -33.44 -1.36
C SER A 331 12.10 -32.07 -1.70
N SER A 332 13.42 -31.99 -1.83
CA SER A 332 14.12 -30.79 -2.31
C SER A 332 13.66 -30.40 -3.72
N GLY A 333 13.54 -31.37 -4.63
CA GLY A 333 13.07 -31.17 -6.01
C GLY A 333 11.63 -30.64 -6.07
N ALA A 334 10.70 -31.28 -5.35
CA ALA A 334 9.30 -30.82 -5.28
C ALA A 334 9.20 -29.40 -4.72
N SER A 335 9.98 -29.10 -3.67
CA SER A 335 10.04 -27.77 -3.08
C SER A 335 10.57 -26.73 -4.06
N ALA A 336 11.62 -27.07 -4.83
CA ALA A 336 12.18 -26.20 -5.86
C ALA A 336 11.17 -25.89 -6.98
N SER A 337 10.44 -26.91 -7.47
CA SER A 337 9.39 -26.72 -8.48
C SER A 337 8.26 -25.83 -7.96
N ILE A 338 7.71 -26.11 -6.77
CA ILE A 338 6.65 -25.28 -6.17
C ILE A 338 7.14 -23.84 -5.98
N LEU A 339 8.35 -23.65 -5.45
CA LEU A 339 8.93 -22.32 -5.24
C LEU A 339 9.12 -21.57 -6.57
N LYS A 340 9.56 -22.25 -7.63
CA LYS A 340 9.67 -21.70 -8.99
C LYS A 340 8.31 -21.20 -9.48
N TYR A 341 7.26 -21.99 -9.30
CA TYR A 341 5.91 -21.60 -9.74
C TYR A 341 5.30 -20.49 -8.90
N LEU A 342 5.52 -20.47 -7.58
CA LEU A 342 5.10 -19.37 -6.71
C LEU A 342 5.78 -18.05 -7.09
N LYS A 343 7.07 -18.07 -7.46
CA LYS A 343 7.81 -16.90 -7.96
C LYS A 343 7.28 -16.40 -9.31
N ALA A 344 6.72 -17.30 -10.13
CA ALA A 344 6.17 -16.98 -11.44
C ALA A 344 4.69 -16.55 -11.40
N GLN A 345 4.05 -16.56 -10.22
CA GLN A 345 2.65 -16.16 -10.05
C GLN A 345 2.34 -14.82 -10.73
N THR A 346 1.24 -14.80 -11.50
CA THR A 346 0.81 -13.59 -12.23
C THR A 346 -0.09 -12.68 -11.39
N ARG A 347 -0.80 -13.24 -10.40
CA ARG A 347 -1.68 -12.48 -9.49
C ARG A 347 -0.88 -11.88 -8.33
N THR A 348 -0.33 -10.68 -8.55
CA THR A 348 0.58 -10.00 -7.60
C THR A 348 -0.03 -8.78 -6.90
N GLY A 349 -1.29 -8.44 -7.18
CA GLY A 349 -1.99 -7.25 -6.67
C GLY A 349 -2.37 -7.24 -5.17
N LYS A 350 -1.78 -8.12 -4.35
CA LYS A 350 -2.07 -8.28 -2.92
C LYS A 350 -0.80 -8.14 -2.08
N ILE A 351 -0.26 -9.22 -1.51
CA ILE A 351 0.96 -9.16 -0.69
C ILE A 351 2.14 -8.60 -1.49
N PRO A 352 2.41 -9.03 -2.75
CA PRO A 352 3.51 -8.47 -3.52
C PRO A 352 3.38 -6.96 -3.80
N ALA A 353 2.16 -6.44 -3.97
CA ALA A 353 1.92 -5.00 -4.13
C ALA A 353 2.20 -4.18 -2.85
N GLY A 354 2.30 -4.84 -1.70
CA GLY A 354 2.61 -4.21 -0.42
C GLY A 354 4.10 -3.92 -0.21
N VAL A 355 4.98 -4.51 -1.01
CA VAL A 355 6.45 -4.38 -0.86
C VAL A 355 7.05 -3.47 -1.93
N PRO A 356 8.24 -2.86 -1.69
CA PRO A 356 8.90 -2.03 -2.68
C PRO A 356 9.20 -2.76 -4.00
N SER A 357 9.17 -2.03 -5.11
CA SER A 357 9.58 -2.55 -6.42
C SER A 357 10.98 -3.16 -6.37
N GLY A 358 11.14 -4.32 -7.01
CA GLY A 358 12.40 -5.08 -7.04
C GLY A 358 12.59 -6.05 -5.86
N VAL A 359 11.75 -5.99 -4.83
CA VAL A 359 11.72 -7.02 -3.79
C VAL A 359 11.14 -8.30 -4.38
N LYS A 360 11.91 -9.39 -4.32
CA LYS A 360 11.47 -10.69 -4.81
C LYS A 360 10.36 -11.23 -3.91
N THR A 361 9.33 -11.78 -4.53
CA THR A 361 8.21 -12.44 -3.84
C THR A 361 7.88 -13.76 -4.53
N ALA A 362 7.22 -14.65 -3.80
CA ALA A 362 6.66 -15.89 -4.31
C ALA A 362 5.31 -16.09 -3.61
N ASN A 363 4.20 -16.09 -4.34
CA ASN A 363 2.88 -16.10 -3.72
C ASN A 363 1.86 -17.02 -4.39
N LYS A 364 0.83 -17.36 -3.63
CA LYS A 364 -0.40 -17.95 -4.14
C LYS A 364 -1.58 -17.18 -3.55
N THR A 365 -2.48 -16.76 -4.43
CA THR A 365 -3.71 -16.09 -4.02
C THR A 365 -4.89 -17.07 -3.89
N GLY A 366 -5.93 -16.64 -3.19
CA GLY A 366 -7.25 -17.29 -3.19
C GLY A 366 -8.35 -16.23 -3.25
N GLU A 367 -9.34 -16.42 -4.14
CA GLU A 367 -10.47 -15.52 -4.29
C GLU A 367 -11.78 -16.32 -4.39
N LEU A 368 -12.81 -15.85 -3.69
CA LEU A 368 -14.24 -16.16 -3.90
C LEU A 368 -15.04 -14.86 -3.74
N ALA A 369 -16.37 -14.93 -3.85
CA ALA A 369 -17.25 -13.75 -3.78
C ALA A 369 -17.02 -12.89 -2.51
N TYR A 370 -16.82 -13.53 -1.36
CA TYR A 370 -16.66 -12.88 -0.06
C TYR A 370 -15.35 -13.25 0.64
N THR A 371 -14.37 -13.77 -0.09
CA THR A 371 -13.11 -14.29 0.45
C THR A 371 -11.94 -13.76 -0.37
N GLU A 372 -10.98 -13.11 0.28
CA GLU A 372 -9.76 -12.61 -0.35
C GLU A 372 -8.54 -13.06 0.47
N ASN A 373 -7.76 -13.97 -0.11
CA ASN A 373 -6.61 -14.58 0.56
C ASN A 373 -5.33 -14.37 -0.25
N ASP A 374 -4.19 -14.37 0.43
CA ASP A 374 -2.87 -14.47 -0.17
C ASP A 374 -1.86 -15.06 0.81
N ALA A 375 -0.94 -15.88 0.29
CA ALA A 375 0.12 -16.52 1.05
C ALA A 375 1.43 -16.33 0.28
N ALA A 376 2.44 -15.73 0.92
CA ALA A 376 3.67 -15.37 0.23
C ALA A 376 4.94 -15.58 1.06
N ILE A 377 6.02 -15.87 0.35
CA ILE A 377 7.41 -15.70 0.80
C ILE A 377 7.91 -14.37 0.21
N VAL A 378 8.53 -13.54 1.04
CA VAL A 378 9.10 -12.25 0.65
C VAL A 378 10.58 -12.23 1.03
N TRP A 379 11.46 -11.87 0.09
CA TRP A 379 12.89 -11.71 0.35
C TRP A 379 13.23 -10.26 0.68
N GLY A 380 13.10 -9.90 1.96
CA GLY A 380 13.57 -8.62 2.50
C GLY A 380 15.10 -8.59 2.64
N LYS A 381 15.68 -7.43 2.98
CA LYS A 381 17.15 -7.32 3.09
C LYS A 381 17.70 -8.00 4.34
N LYS A 382 16.89 -8.10 5.40
CA LYS A 382 17.18 -8.87 6.62
C LYS A 382 17.00 -10.39 6.46
N GLY A 383 16.70 -10.85 5.24
CA GLY A 383 16.39 -12.23 4.93
C GLY A 383 14.92 -12.44 4.58
N PRO A 384 14.55 -13.67 4.19
CA PRO A 384 13.19 -14.00 3.85
C PRO A 384 12.26 -13.99 5.07
N TYR A 385 11.00 -13.68 4.82
CA TYR A 385 9.91 -13.89 5.77
C TYR A 385 8.69 -14.42 5.04
N ILE A 386 7.82 -15.09 5.78
CA ILE A 386 6.55 -15.64 5.29
C ILE A 386 5.43 -14.79 5.86
N ILE A 387 4.44 -14.50 5.03
CA ILE A 387 3.21 -13.83 5.43
C ILE A 387 2.03 -14.50 4.75
N VAL A 388 1.02 -14.84 5.54
CA VAL A 388 -0.26 -15.37 5.08
C VAL A 388 -1.36 -14.52 5.67
N ILE A 389 -2.28 -14.07 4.82
CA ILE A 389 -3.45 -13.30 5.22
C ILE A 389 -4.67 -13.96 4.60
N LEU A 390 -5.61 -14.35 5.45
CA LEU A 390 -6.91 -14.90 5.07
C LEU A 390 -8.00 -13.92 5.46
N SER A 391 -8.99 -13.76 4.59
CA SER A 391 -10.19 -12.99 4.90
C SER A 391 -11.43 -13.70 4.39
N ASP A 392 -12.50 -13.63 5.17
CA ASP A 392 -13.80 -14.20 4.82
C ASP A 392 -14.93 -13.24 5.22
N GLN A 393 -16.11 -13.40 4.62
CA GLN A 393 -17.25 -12.49 4.82
C GLN A 393 -16.90 -11.02 4.57
N VAL A 394 -16.02 -10.75 3.60
CA VAL A 394 -15.66 -9.38 3.24
C VAL A 394 -16.72 -8.79 2.31
N GLY A 395 -17.30 -7.65 2.67
CA GLY A 395 -18.37 -7.01 1.87
C GLY A 395 -17.90 -6.34 0.58
N ALA A 396 -16.59 -6.08 0.43
CA ALA A 396 -16.02 -5.46 -0.77
C ALA A 396 -14.62 -6.02 -1.10
N PRO A 397 -14.50 -6.90 -2.12
CA PRO A 397 -13.22 -7.54 -2.47
C PRO A 397 -12.07 -6.56 -2.73
N GLY A 398 -12.34 -5.42 -3.38
CA GLY A 398 -11.31 -4.39 -3.62
C GLY A 398 -10.76 -3.75 -2.34
N LYS A 399 -11.61 -3.54 -1.33
CA LYS A 399 -11.17 -3.04 -0.02
C LYS A 399 -10.33 -4.08 0.71
N ALA A 400 -10.75 -5.35 0.67
CA ALA A 400 -9.99 -6.45 1.26
C ALA A 400 -8.60 -6.61 0.62
N ARG A 401 -8.48 -6.54 -0.71
CA ARG A 401 -7.16 -6.56 -1.40
C ARG A 401 -6.27 -5.39 -0.96
N THR A 402 -6.84 -4.21 -0.78
CA THR A 402 -6.12 -3.03 -0.27
C THR A 402 -5.67 -3.24 1.17
N ALA A 403 -6.50 -3.85 2.02
CA ALA A 403 -6.15 -4.21 3.39
C ALA A 403 -4.97 -5.21 3.44
N ILE A 404 -5.02 -6.28 2.63
CA ILE A 404 -3.92 -7.24 2.48
C ILE A 404 -2.63 -6.54 2.05
N THR A 405 -2.71 -5.64 1.07
CA THR A 405 -1.58 -4.83 0.59
C THR A 405 -0.97 -3.99 1.72
N ASN A 406 -1.81 -3.36 2.54
CA ASN A 406 -1.36 -2.54 3.67
C ASN A 406 -0.74 -3.38 4.80
N MET A 407 -1.30 -4.55 5.10
CA MET A 407 -0.72 -5.49 6.08
C MET A 407 0.65 -6.02 5.62
N SER A 408 0.79 -6.30 4.32
CA SER A 408 2.08 -6.65 3.71
C SER A 408 3.10 -5.52 3.88
N ARG A 409 2.72 -4.28 3.62
CA ARG A 409 3.58 -3.10 3.83
C ARG A 409 4.03 -2.94 5.27
N ILE A 410 3.10 -3.06 6.23
CA ILE A 410 3.40 -3.01 7.67
C ILE A 410 4.44 -4.08 8.02
N THR A 411 4.28 -5.29 7.49
CA THR A 411 5.21 -6.40 7.73
C THR A 411 6.58 -6.13 7.15
N TYR A 412 6.66 -5.69 5.89
CA TYR A 412 7.92 -5.35 5.24
C TYR A 412 8.66 -4.23 5.99
N ASP A 413 7.94 -3.18 6.40
CA ASP A 413 8.53 -2.06 7.13
C ASP A 413 9.11 -2.48 8.49
N ALA A 414 8.49 -3.46 9.16
CA ALA A 414 8.91 -3.95 10.46
C ALA A 414 10.10 -4.93 10.39
N ILE A 415 10.03 -5.92 9.49
CA ILE A 415 10.99 -7.04 9.47
C ILE A 415 11.70 -7.25 8.13
N GLY A 416 11.26 -6.61 7.05
CA GLY A 416 11.79 -6.77 5.70
C GLY A 416 12.80 -5.71 5.23
N LYS A 417 12.86 -4.54 5.90
CA LYS A 417 13.84 -3.46 5.67
C LYS A 417 15.21 -3.82 6.21
#